data_AF-A0AAV5F9L6-F1
#
_entry.id   AF-A0AAV5F9L6-F1
#
_cell.length_a   1.000
_cell.length_b   1.000
_cell.length_c   1.000
_cell.angle_alpha   90.00
_cell.angle_beta   90.00
_cell.angle_gamma   90.00
#
_symmetry.space_group_name_H-M   'P 1'
#
loop_
_entity.id
_entity.type
_entity.pdbx_description
1 polymer ?
#
loop_
_entity_poly.entity_id
_entity_poly.type
_entity_poly.pdbx_seq_one_letter_code
_entity_poly.pdbx_strand_id
1 'polypeptide(L)'
;MYFFSNDYSLCTKGTAGVAIAGLLGAVRAQGRPMLDFPKQRIVVAGAGSAGIGVVNAASRTMARMLGNNEVAFESARSQFWIVDAHGLTEDRADIDPDARPFARRKSELGHQGLNEGASLVEVVKKVKPDVILGLSAVGGLFSKEVLEALKDSSSSRPAIFAMSNPTKNAECTPGEAFSILGEKAIFASGSPFDDVDLGNGKIGHSNQGNNMYLFPGIGLGTLLSGARIISDGMLQAAAERLASYMKEEEVLEGIIYPPISRIRDITKEVAAAVVREAVAEDLAEGYRDMDARELAKLSEELFHISTAKALFSLLMLISRATADGNFTVSKAVYYPNSDTRGTENGACEYGAFGATLNGGDVSASPSLYRNGVGCGACYQIRCTNPYYCSPNGVTIVVTDSGASDGTDFILSQHAFAQMGQNKDAGATLLNLGYVGIEYRRVSCIYPGKNIVFKVTESSHFPYYLEFEIWYQQGYQDITAVQLCETVNLTCQLLSRTHGAVWAAVSPPSGPLSIRMLFSNGALRSGEQNWLVPTSTIPQNWMAGATYESGVQVQLQ
;
A
#
# COMPACT_ATOMS: atom_id res chain seq x y z
N MET A 1 -5.40 5.14 4.53
CA MET A 1 -4.68 3.87 4.79
C MET A 1 -5.00 2.76 3.79
N TYR A 2 -5.98 2.91 2.88
CA TYR A 2 -6.32 1.92 1.84
C TYR A 2 -5.50 2.02 0.54
N PHE A 3 -4.51 2.91 0.47
CA PHE A 3 -3.55 2.98 -0.64
C PHE A 3 -2.55 1.80 -0.66
N PHE A 4 -2.55 0.92 0.36
CA PHE A 4 -1.41 0.05 0.65
C PHE A 4 -1.57 -1.45 0.34
N SER A 5 -2.77 -1.97 0.06
CA SER A 5 -2.99 -3.43 0.11
C SER A 5 -2.98 -4.18 -1.22
N ASN A 6 -3.14 -3.54 -2.38
CA ASN A 6 -3.37 -4.26 -3.65
C ASN A 6 -2.25 -4.14 -4.70
N ASP A 7 -1.19 -3.41 -4.41
CA ASP A 7 0.03 -3.50 -5.21
C ASP A 7 0.95 -4.55 -4.59
N TYR A 8 1.10 -5.71 -5.25
CA TYR A 8 2.23 -6.63 -4.98
C TYR A 8 3.57 -5.87 -5.02
N SER A 9 3.64 -4.82 -5.84
CA SER A 9 4.74 -3.83 -5.90
C SER A 9 4.88 -3.01 -4.61
N LEU A 10 3.79 -2.62 -3.94
CA LEU A 10 3.85 -1.75 -2.76
C LEU A 10 4.11 -2.54 -1.47
N CYS A 11 3.63 -3.78 -1.38
CA CYS A 11 3.99 -4.69 -0.29
C CYS A 11 5.49 -5.01 -0.33
N THR A 12 6.01 -5.36 -1.51
CA THR A 12 7.46 -5.56 -1.72
C THR A 12 8.26 -4.28 -1.52
N LYS A 13 7.78 -3.12 -1.97
CA LYS A 13 8.39 -1.79 -1.72
C LYS A 13 8.34 -1.38 -0.25
N GLY A 14 7.32 -1.78 0.51
CA GLY A 14 7.24 -1.57 1.95
C GLY A 14 8.28 -2.34 2.73
N THR A 15 8.43 -3.62 2.39
CA THR A 15 9.49 -4.49 2.93
C THR A 15 10.87 -3.93 2.57
N ALA A 16 11.04 -3.44 1.34
CA ALA A 16 12.27 -2.76 0.92
C ALA A 16 12.54 -1.48 1.73
N GLY A 17 11.54 -0.62 1.91
CA GLY A 17 11.68 0.61 2.68
C GLY A 17 12.06 0.35 4.14
N VAL A 18 11.39 -0.60 4.81
CA VAL A 18 11.70 -0.88 6.22
C VAL A 18 13.09 -1.53 6.34
N ALA A 19 13.44 -2.45 5.43
CA ALA A 19 14.78 -3.02 5.40
C ALA A 19 15.86 -1.95 5.20
N ILE A 20 15.66 -0.98 4.29
CA ILE A 20 16.58 0.15 4.11
C ILE A 20 16.71 0.97 5.39
N ALA A 21 15.60 1.29 6.05
CA ALA A 21 15.65 2.05 7.30
C ALA A 21 16.46 1.32 8.38
N GLY A 22 16.26 0.00 8.51
CA GLY A 22 17.06 -0.82 9.41
C GLY A 22 18.52 -0.92 9.00
N LEU A 23 18.83 -1.07 7.71
CA LEU A 23 20.22 -1.08 7.21
C LEU A 23 20.94 0.24 7.49
N LEU A 24 20.28 1.38 7.28
CA LEU A 24 20.80 2.70 7.65
C LEU A 24 20.99 2.82 9.18
N GLY A 25 20.04 2.29 9.96
CA GLY A 25 20.16 2.18 11.41
C GLY A 25 21.34 1.30 11.84
N ALA A 26 21.60 0.20 11.13
CA ALA A 26 22.73 -0.69 11.39
C ALA A 26 24.07 -0.01 11.13
N VAL A 27 24.19 0.79 10.05
CA VAL A 27 25.39 1.61 9.78
C VAL A 27 25.69 2.52 10.97
N ARG A 28 24.67 3.20 11.51
CA ARG A 28 24.79 4.05 12.69
C ARG A 28 25.13 3.25 13.96
N ALA A 29 24.48 2.11 14.17
CA ALA A 29 24.73 1.23 15.32
C ALA A 29 26.13 0.61 15.31
N GLN A 30 26.78 0.59 14.15
CA GLN A 30 28.20 0.24 13.97
C GLN A 30 29.15 1.42 14.27
N GLY A 31 28.63 2.58 14.69
CA GLY A 31 29.38 3.80 14.96
C GLY A 31 29.82 4.55 13.70
N ARG A 32 29.17 4.32 12.56
CA ARG A 32 29.48 4.97 11.27
C ARG A 32 28.38 5.97 10.89
N PRO A 33 28.70 7.08 10.20
CA PRO A 33 27.68 7.98 9.68
C PRO A 33 26.83 7.26 8.62
N MET A 34 25.54 7.60 8.50
CA MET A 34 24.65 6.99 7.48
C MET A 34 25.23 7.07 6.07
N LEU A 35 26.00 8.12 5.75
CA LEU A 35 26.71 8.29 4.47
C LEU A 35 27.67 7.13 4.11
N ASP A 36 28.06 6.31 5.09
CA ASP A 36 28.87 5.10 4.89
C ASP A 36 28.03 3.87 4.51
N PHE A 37 26.72 4.00 4.32
CA PHE A 37 25.88 2.91 3.84
C PHE A 37 26.41 2.25 2.55
N PRO A 38 26.88 2.98 1.52
CA PRO A 38 27.47 2.39 0.32
C PRO A 38 28.80 1.65 0.54
N LYS A 39 29.35 1.64 1.77
CA LYS A 39 30.59 0.92 2.14
C LYS A 39 30.30 -0.40 2.87
N GLN A 40 29.04 -0.73 3.12
CA GLN A 40 28.65 -1.95 3.82
C GLN A 40 28.85 -3.17 2.93
N ARG A 41 29.38 -4.26 3.48
CA ARG A 41 29.37 -5.57 2.82
C ARG A 41 28.16 -6.37 3.27
N ILE A 42 27.26 -6.67 2.35
CA ILE A 42 25.95 -7.28 2.65
C ILE A 42 25.88 -8.66 2.01
N VAL A 43 25.78 -9.71 2.82
CA VAL A 43 25.46 -11.06 2.35
C VAL A 43 23.95 -11.27 2.47
N VAL A 44 23.31 -11.66 1.38
CA VAL A 44 21.86 -11.83 1.27
C VAL A 44 21.55 -13.30 1.06
N ALA A 45 20.76 -13.89 1.95
CA ALA A 45 20.27 -15.24 1.83
C ALA A 45 18.83 -15.21 1.29
N GLY A 46 18.64 -15.62 0.04
CA GLY A 46 17.36 -15.58 -0.66
C GLY A 46 17.37 -14.62 -1.86
N ALA A 47 17.19 -15.19 -3.05
CA ALA A 47 17.08 -14.46 -4.33
C ALA A 47 15.65 -14.45 -4.90
N GLY A 48 14.64 -14.67 -4.06
CA GLY A 48 13.24 -14.55 -4.46
C GLY A 48 12.83 -13.09 -4.69
N SER A 49 11.61 -12.87 -5.18
CA SER A 49 11.09 -11.54 -5.52
C SER A 49 11.22 -10.51 -4.39
N ALA A 50 10.93 -10.89 -3.13
CA ALA A 50 11.13 -10.03 -1.97
C ALA A 50 12.61 -9.72 -1.70
N GLY A 51 13.47 -10.74 -1.80
CA GLY A 51 14.92 -10.62 -1.69
C GLY A 51 15.49 -9.61 -2.67
N ILE A 52 15.22 -9.84 -3.94
CA ILE A 52 15.67 -9.00 -5.05
C ILE A 52 15.06 -7.59 -5.00
N GLY A 53 13.79 -7.46 -4.59
CA GLY A 53 13.14 -6.16 -4.38
C GLY A 53 13.85 -5.29 -3.33
N VAL A 54 14.19 -5.88 -2.18
CA VAL A 54 14.95 -5.20 -1.11
C VAL A 54 16.35 -4.81 -1.60
N VAL A 55 17.06 -5.73 -2.25
CA VAL A 55 18.43 -5.51 -2.74
C VAL A 55 18.47 -4.43 -3.83
N ASN A 56 17.51 -4.44 -4.76
CA ASN A 56 17.38 -3.41 -5.79
C ASN A 56 17.13 -2.03 -5.18
N ALA A 57 16.21 -1.93 -4.22
CA ALA A 57 15.91 -0.66 -3.56
C ALA A 57 17.11 -0.15 -2.75
N ALA A 58 17.77 -1.02 -1.98
CA ALA A 58 18.96 -0.68 -1.22
C ALA A 58 20.12 -0.22 -2.13
N SER A 59 20.33 -0.91 -3.26
CA SER A 59 21.33 -0.53 -4.27
C SER A 59 21.01 0.83 -4.91
N ARG A 60 19.74 1.13 -5.20
CA ARG A 60 19.30 2.45 -5.68
C ARG A 60 19.55 3.55 -4.64
N THR A 61 19.25 3.29 -3.38
CA THR A 61 19.56 4.21 -2.27
C THR A 61 21.06 4.49 -2.20
N MET A 62 21.90 3.44 -2.21
CA MET A 62 23.36 3.59 -2.24
C MET A 62 23.84 4.40 -3.44
N ALA A 63 23.34 4.11 -4.64
CA ALA A 63 23.72 4.81 -5.87
C ALA A 63 23.36 6.30 -5.81
N ARG A 64 22.17 6.63 -5.26
CA ARG A 64 21.75 8.02 -5.06
C ARG A 64 22.66 8.76 -4.08
N MET A 65 23.06 8.12 -2.98
CA MET A 65 24.03 8.67 -2.03
C MET A 65 25.42 8.91 -2.64
N LEU A 66 25.76 8.16 -3.68
CA LEU A 66 27.01 8.27 -4.44
C LEU A 66 26.92 9.19 -5.68
N GLY A 67 25.81 9.90 -5.87
CA GLY A 67 25.64 10.87 -6.97
C GLY A 67 24.91 10.36 -8.21
N ASN A 68 24.23 9.21 -8.12
CA ASN A 68 23.23 8.71 -9.09
C ASN A 68 23.71 8.58 -10.55
N ASN A 69 24.94 8.11 -10.76
CA ASN A 69 25.52 7.83 -12.08
C ASN A 69 25.85 6.34 -12.25
N GLU A 70 26.25 5.91 -13.44
CA GLU A 70 26.51 4.48 -13.74
C GLU A 70 27.56 3.86 -12.82
N VAL A 71 28.65 4.58 -12.54
CA VAL A 71 29.70 4.14 -11.60
C VAL A 71 29.15 3.96 -10.18
N ALA A 72 28.27 4.85 -9.74
CA ALA A 72 27.59 4.74 -8.46
C ALA A 72 26.70 3.49 -8.38
N PHE A 73 25.97 3.16 -9.45
CA PHE A 73 25.17 1.94 -9.52
C PHE A 73 26.01 0.67 -9.52
N GLU A 74 27.12 0.64 -10.26
CA GLU A 74 28.06 -0.48 -10.23
C GLU A 74 28.67 -0.69 -8.84
N SER A 75 29.13 0.40 -8.21
CA SER A 75 29.68 0.38 -6.85
C SER A 75 28.65 -0.05 -5.79
N ALA A 76 27.38 0.33 -5.97
CA ALA A 76 26.31 -0.09 -5.08
C ALA A 76 26.01 -1.59 -5.23
N ARG A 77 25.89 -2.09 -6.47
CA ARG A 77 25.64 -3.52 -6.74
C ARG A 77 26.76 -4.41 -6.21
N SER A 78 28.03 -3.97 -6.27
CA SER A 78 29.17 -4.76 -5.78
C SER A 78 29.20 -4.96 -4.25
N GLN A 79 28.36 -4.25 -3.50
CA GLN A 79 28.26 -4.42 -2.05
C GLN A 79 27.45 -5.67 -1.65
N PHE A 80 26.63 -6.21 -2.56
CA PHE A 80 25.71 -7.31 -2.28
C PHE A 80 26.25 -8.65 -2.77
N TRP A 81 26.14 -9.66 -1.92
CA TRP A 81 26.53 -11.05 -2.19
C TRP A 81 25.31 -11.95 -2.00
N ILE A 82 24.64 -12.29 -3.09
CA ILE A 82 23.37 -13.04 -3.05
C ILE A 82 23.64 -14.55 -3.11
N VAL A 83 23.06 -15.27 -2.15
CA VAL A 83 23.10 -16.72 -2.04
C VAL A 83 21.68 -17.26 -2.19
N ASP A 84 21.44 -18.05 -3.24
CA ASP A 84 20.15 -18.69 -3.52
C ASP A 84 20.17 -20.17 -3.12
N ALA A 85 19.14 -20.93 -3.51
CA ALA A 85 19.05 -22.37 -3.22
C ALA A 85 20.16 -23.22 -3.86
N HIS A 86 20.82 -22.69 -4.89
CA HIS A 86 21.97 -23.30 -5.58
C HIS A 86 23.31 -22.76 -5.06
N GLY A 87 23.31 -21.82 -4.12
CA GLY A 87 24.50 -21.21 -3.52
C GLY A 87 24.78 -19.80 -4.06
N LEU A 88 26.03 -19.33 -3.95
CA LEU A 88 26.42 -18.01 -4.41
C LEU A 88 26.17 -17.83 -5.92
N THR A 89 25.47 -16.76 -6.27
CA THR A 89 25.03 -16.47 -7.63
C THR A 89 26.18 -15.89 -8.51
N GLU A 90 26.54 -16.61 -9.57
CA GLU A 90 27.45 -16.17 -10.66
C GLU A 90 26.64 -15.74 -11.91
N ASP A 91 27.25 -14.98 -12.83
CA ASP A 91 26.63 -14.60 -14.12
C ASP A 91 26.49 -15.85 -15.02
N ARG A 92 25.40 -16.60 -14.81
CA ARG A 92 24.99 -17.78 -15.57
C ARG A 92 23.83 -17.48 -16.51
N ALA A 93 23.63 -18.30 -17.53
CA ALA A 93 22.63 -18.06 -18.57
C ALA A 93 21.17 -18.18 -18.10
N ASP A 94 20.92 -18.91 -17.01
CA ASP A 94 19.60 -19.25 -16.45
C ASP A 94 19.28 -18.51 -15.14
N ILE A 95 20.01 -17.44 -14.83
CA ILE A 95 19.72 -16.56 -13.71
C ILE A 95 18.47 -15.72 -13.95
N ASP A 96 17.70 -15.45 -12.89
CA ASP A 96 16.60 -14.49 -12.93
C ASP A 96 17.13 -13.11 -13.44
N PRO A 97 16.49 -12.51 -14.46
CA PRO A 97 16.91 -11.22 -15.00
C PRO A 97 17.06 -10.10 -13.97
N ASP A 98 16.25 -10.11 -12.90
CA ASP A 98 16.29 -9.10 -11.84
C ASP A 98 17.42 -9.36 -10.83
N ALA A 99 17.88 -10.62 -10.72
CA ALA A 99 19.05 -10.99 -9.90
C ALA A 99 20.38 -10.82 -10.64
N ARG A 100 20.35 -10.87 -11.98
CA ARG A 100 21.54 -10.75 -12.85
C ARG A 100 22.45 -9.55 -12.56
N PRO A 101 21.94 -8.33 -12.26
CA PRO A 101 22.79 -7.19 -11.94
C PRO A 101 23.66 -7.37 -10.68
N PHE A 102 23.34 -8.35 -9.82
CA PHE A 102 24.06 -8.65 -8.58
C PHE A 102 24.93 -9.91 -8.70
N ALA A 103 24.90 -10.57 -9.85
CA ALA A 103 25.71 -11.74 -10.12
C ALA A 103 27.21 -11.39 -10.07
N ARG A 104 28.01 -12.23 -9.40
CA ARG A 104 29.44 -11.95 -9.22
C ARG A 104 30.23 -12.43 -10.43
N ARG A 105 31.25 -11.67 -10.83
CA ARG A 105 32.13 -12.06 -11.94
C ARG A 105 33.05 -13.20 -11.50
N LYS A 106 33.26 -14.18 -12.38
CA LYS A 106 34.17 -15.32 -12.13
C LYS A 106 35.56 -14.91 -11.64
N SER A 107 36.13 -13.86 -12.23
CA SER A 107 37.43 -13.34 -11.83
C SER A 107 37.41 -12.83 -10.39
N GLU A 108 36.34 -12.15 -9.97
CA GLU A 108 36.18 -11.62 -8.61
C GLU A 108 36.04 -12.72 -7.56
N LEU A 109 35.29 -13.78 -7.88
CA LEU A 109 35.14 -14.96 -7.04
C LEU A 109 36.49 -15.66 -6.82
N GLY A 110 37.29 -15.83 -7.89
CA GLY A 110 38.62 -16.42 -7.81
C GLY A 110 39.58 -15.68 -6.87
N HIS A 111 39.56 -14.34 -6.88
CA HIS A 111 40.38 -13.53 -5.96
C HIS A 111 39.94 -13.67 -4.49
N GLN A 112 38.65 -13.91 -4.26
CA GLN A 112 38.08 -14.12 -2.92
C GLN A 112 38.20 -15.58 -2.44
N GLY A 113 38.64 -16.49 -3.32
CA GLY A 113 38.65 -17.93 -3.05
C GLY A 113 37.24 -18.52 -2.89
N LEU A 114 36.30 -17.98 -3.66
CA LEU A 114 34.92 -18.47 -3.79
C LEU A 114 34.71 -19.03 -5.20
N ASN A 115 33.74 -19.92 -5.34
CA ASN A 115 33.30 -20.49 -6.62
C ASN A 115 31.77 -20.37 -6.72
N GLU A 116 31.24 -20.54 -7.94
CA GLU A 116 29.80 -20.74 -8.14
C GLU A 116 29.26 -21.82 -7.20
N GLY A 117 28.10 -21.57 -6.61
CA GLY A 117 27.44 -22.51 -5.72
C GLY A 117 28.07 -22.64 -4.33
N ALA A 118 29.01 -21.75 -3.96
CA ALA A 118 29.52 -21.66 -2.60
C ALA A 118 28.35 -21.51 -1.60
N SER A 119 28.42 -22.27 -0.50
CA SER A 119 27.40 -22.26 0.55
C SER A 119 27.40 -20.94 1.33
N LEU A 120 26.28 -20.63 2.00
CA LEU A 120 26.15 -19.41 2.80
C LEU A 120 27.30 -19.23 3.81
N VAL A 121 27.69 -20.30 4.50
CA VAL A 121 28.79 -20.26 5.48
C VAL A 121 30.14 -19.98 4.83
N GLU A 122 30.42 -20.52 3.63
CA GLU A 122 31.66 -20.24 2.89
C GLU A 122 31.71 -18.78 2.46
N VAL A 123 30.59 -18.26 1.95
CA VAL A 123 30.46 -16.85 1.56
C VAL A 123 30.69 -15.94 2.76
N VAL A 124 30.05 -16.20 3.90
CA VAL A 124 30.23 -15.39 5.13
C VAL A 124 31.69 -15.42 5.60
N LYS A 125 32.36 -16.58 5.61
CA LYS A 125 33.77 -16.71 6.01
C LYS A 125 34.73 -15.93 5.11
N LYS A 126 34.46 -15.86 3.81
CA LYS A 126 35.33 -15.19 2.83
C LYS A 126 35.05 -13.70 2.72
N VAL A 127 33.78 -13.32 2.57
CA VAL A 127 33.33 -11.94 2.42
C VAL A 127 33.50 -11.15 3.72
N LYS A 128 33.33 -11.83 4.87
CA LYS A 128 33.34 -11.23 6.22
C LYS A 128 32.35 -10.06 6.30
N PRO A 129 31.05 -10.30 6.04
CA PRO A 129 30.08 -9.22 5.85
C PRO A 129 29.88 -8.38 7.11
N ASP A 130 29.57 -7.10 6.92
CA ASP A 130 29.11 -6.22 8.00
C ASP A 130 27.64 -6.51 8.35
N VAL A 131 26.87 -6.97 7.36
CA VAL A 131 25.45 -7.31 7.47
C VAL A 131 25.14 -8.65 6.81
N ILE A 132 24.39 -9.50 7.52
CA ILE A 132 23.71 -10.66 6.91
C ILE A 132 22.19 -10.42 6.87
N LEU A 133 21.58 -10.59 5.69
CA LEU A 133 20.18 -10.29 5.42
C LEU A 133 19.45 -11.53 4.91
N GLY A 134 18.50 -12.03 5.70
CA GLY A 134 17.71 -13.23 5.42
C GLY A 134 16.36 -12.88 4.84
N LEU A 135 16.10 -13.33 3.61
CA LEU A 135 14.88 -13.11 2.83
C LEU A 135 14.48 -14.41 2.11
N SER A 136 14.73 -15.56 2.77
CA SER A 136 14.64 -16.89 2.16
C SER A 136 13.38 -17.67 2.50
N ALA A 137 12.67 -17.28 3.56
CA ALA A 137 11.61 -18.05 4.21
C ALA A 137 12.05 -19.43 4.75
N VAL A 138 13.36 -19.66 4.92
CA VAL A 138 13.92 -20.90 5.47
C VAL A 138 14.33 -20.70 6.93
N GLY A 139 13.53 -21.27 7.84
CA GLY A 139 13.80 -21.21 9.28
C GLY A 139 15.12 -21.90 9.65
N GLY A 140 15.91 -21.26 10.52
CA GLY A 140 17.19 -21.80 10.99
C GLY A 140 18.33 -21.76 9.95
N LEU A 141 18.16 -21.07 8.82
CA LEU A 141 19.19 -20.93 7.78
C LEU A 141 20.47 -20.27 8.28
N PHE A 142 20.37 -19.33 9.23
CA PHE A 142 21.53 -18.77 9.92
C PHE A 142 21.93 -19.72 11.05
N SER A 143 22.49 -20.86 10.64
CA SER A 143 22.95 -21.91 11.55
C SER A 143 24.03 -21.41 12.50
N LYS A 144 24.33 -22.21 13.52
CA LYS A 144 25.43 -21.94 14.46
C LYS A 144 26.74 -21.66 13.72
N GLU A 145 27.06 -22.43 12.68
CA GLU A 145 28.28 -22.26 11.89
C GLU A 145 28.30 -20.93 11.13
N VAL A 146 27.16 -20.47 10.62
CA VAL A 146 27.01 -19.15 9.96
C VAL A 146 27.20 -18.04 10.98
N LEU A 147 26.55 -18.13 12.14
CA LEU A 147 26.66 -17.13 13.21
C LEU A 147 28.07 -17.10 13.83
N GLU A 148 28.74 -18.25 13.94
CA GLU A 148 30.15 -18.31 14.35
C GLU A 148 31.08 -17.67 13.32
N ALA A 149 30.81 -17.86 12.02
CA ALA A 149 31.58 -17.20 10.96
C ALA A 149 31.44 -15.66 10.99
N LEU A 150 30.31 -15.13 11.46
CA LEU A 150 30.11 -13.67 11.64
C LEU A 150 31.00 -13.07 12.73
N LYS A 151 31.61 -13.86 13.62
CA LYS A 151 32.60 -13.36 14.58
C LYS A 151 33.81 -12.71 13.90
N ASP A 152 34.11 -13.15 12.68
CA ASP A 152 35.21 -12.62 11.85
C ASP A 152 34.75 -11.51 10.89
N SER A 153 33.56 -10.91 11.11
CA SER A 153 33.03 -9.78 10.33
C SER A 153 34.03 -8.62 10.23
N SER A 154 33.99 -7.88 9.12
CA SER A 154 34.71 -6.60 9.01
C SER A 154 34.17 -5.51 9.94
N SER A 155 32.95 -5.67 10.44
CA SER A 155 32.35 -4.79 11.44
C SER A 155 32.62 -5.34 12.84
N SER A 156 32.99 -4.46 13.76
CA SER A 156 33.05 -4.79 15.19
C SER A 156 31.68 -5.07 15.80
N ARG A 157 30.59 -4.68 15.11
CA ARG A 157 29.20 -4.93 15.46
C ARG A 157 28.43 -5.48 14.25
N PRO A 158 28.52 -6.79 13.95
CA PRO A 158 27.84 -7.36 12.80
C PRO A 158 26.32 -7.26 12.98
N ALA A 159 25.61 -6.92 11.90
CA ALA A 159 24.16 -6.82 11.92
C ALA A 159 23.50 -8.04 11.25
N ILE A 160 22.46 -8.56 11.88
CA ILE A 160 21.72 -9.75 11.46
C ILE A 160 20.26 -9.37 11.28
N PHE A 161 19.75 -9.58 10.07
CA PHE A 161 18.37 -9.29 9.69
C PHE A 161 17.68 -10.60 9.32
N ALA A 162 16.96 -11.21 10.26
CA ALA A 162 16.15 -12.42 10.04
C ALA A 162 14.72 -12.03 9.64
N MET A 163 14.54 -11.60 8.38
CA MET A 163 13.33 -10.90 7.94
C MET A 163 12.17 -11.82 7.58
N SER A 164 12.40 -13.13 7.53
CA SER A 164 11.37 -14.10 7.16
C SER A 164 10.28 -14.25 8.21
N ASN A 165 9.04 -14.44 7.73
CA ASN A 165 7.83 -14.53 8.55
C ASN A 165 7.08 -15.85 8.29
N PRO A 166 6.29 -16.35 9.26
CA PRO A 166 6.25 -15.95 10.69
C PRO A 166 7.49 -16.44 11.47
N THR A 167 7.52 -16.31 12.81
CA THR A 167 8.70 -16.60 13.66
C THR A 167 9.40 -17.94 13.37
N LYS A 168 8.64 -19.00 13.08
CA LYS A 168 9.18 -20.33 12.71
C LYS A 168 10.02 -20.35 11.42
N ASN A 169 9.87 -19.34 10.56
CA ASN A 169 10.60 -19.19 9.31
C ASN A 169 11.75 -18.18 9.43
N ALA A 170 11.94 -17.54 10.59
CA ALA A 170 13.06 -16.64 10.81
C ALA A 170 14.38 -17.41 10.65
N GLU A 171 15.33 -16.81 9.93
CA GLU A 171 16.61 -17.46 9.63
C GLU A 171 17.40 -17.82 10.90
N CYS A 172 17.25 -17.05 11.97
CA CYS A 172 17.58 -17.45 13.34
C CYS A 172 16.74 -16.65 14.35
N THR A 173 16.74 -17.09 15.59
CA THR A 173 16.18 -16.35 16.74
C THR A 173 17.21 -15.36 17.32
N PRO A 174 16.77 -14.29 18.02
CA PRO A 174 17.70 -13.41 18.73
C PRO A 174 18.50 -14.17 19.79
N GLY A 175 17.90 -15.15 20.48
CA GLY A 175 18.60 -15.99 21.46
C GLY A 175 19.79 -16.74 20.86
N GLU A 176 19.63 -17.36 19.69
CA GLU A 176 20.73 -18.01 18.97
C GLU A 176 21.81 -17.01 18.57
N ALA A 177 21.42 -15.89 17.97
CA ALA A 177 22.35 -14.83 17.54
C ALA A 177 23.18 -14.28 18.70
N PHE A 178 22.52 -13.83 19.78
CA PHE A 178 23.17 -13.23 20.94
C PHE A 178 23.98 -14.25 21.75
N SER A 179 23.57 -15.52 21.82
CA SER A 179 24.36 -16.56 22.50
C SER A 179 25.75 -16.79 21.87
N ILE A 180 25.88 -16.51 20.57
CA ILE A 180 27.12 -16.73 19.80
C ILE A 180 27.93 -15.44 19.67
N LEU A 181 27.27 -14.33 19.33
CA LEU A 181 27.92 -13.05 19.00
C LEU A 181 27.97 -12.07 20.18
N GLY A 182 27.19 -12.32 21.24
CA GLY A 182 27.12 -11.47 22.43
C GLY A 182 26.61 -10.06 22.14
N GLU A 183 26.97 -9.13 23.02
CA GLU A 183 26.54 -7.71 23.00
C GLU A 183 26.94 -6.90 21.75
N LYS A 184 27.78 -7.48 20.89
CA LYS A 184 28.24 -6.83 19.66
C LYS A 184 27.24 -6.99 18.52
N ALA A 185 26.35 -7.98 18.59
CA ALA A 185 25.39 -8.22 17.53
C ALA A 185 24.33 -7.10 17.49
N ILE A 186 23.96 -6.66 16.29
CA ILE A 186 22.75 -5.87 16.06
C ILE A 186 21.74 -6.82 15.44
N PHE A 187 20.58 -7.01 16.08
CA PHE A 187 19.59 -7.98 15.62
C PHE A 187 18.29 -7.29 15.21
N ALA A 188 17.78 -7.64 14.03
CA ALA A 188 16.45 -7.30 13.58
C ALA A 188 15.74 -8.49 12.93
N SER A 189 14.41 -8.51 13.03
CA SER A 189 13.58 -9.55 12.44
C SER A 189 12.28 -9.00 11.86
N GLY A 190 11.68 -9.74 10.92
CA GLY A 190 10.34 -9.41 10.41
C GLY A 190 9.24 -9.72 11.43
N SER A 191 9.42 -10.84 12.14
CA SER A 191 8.52 -11.30 13.20
C SER A 191 8.90 -10.74 14.57
N PRO A 192 7.93 -10.58 15.49
CA PRO A 192 8.23 -10.09 16.83
C PRO A 192 8.92 -11.19 17.67
N PHE A 193 9.94 -10.79 18.42
CA PHE A 193 10.58 -11.58 19.47
C PHE A 193 10.88 -10.68 20.68
N ASP A 194 10.95 -11.29 21.86
CA ASP A 194 11.35 -10.59 23.08
C ASP A 194 12.85 -10.25 23.07
N ASP A 195 13.20 -9.19 23.78
CA ASP A 195 14.59 -8.83 24.07
C ASP A 195 15.29 -9.94 24.88
N VAL A 196 16.60 -10.08 24.69
CA VAL A 196 17.40 -11.16 25.31
C VAL A 196 18.25 -10.60 26.45
N ASP A 197 18.09 -11.12 27.66
CA ASP A 197 19.03 -10.86 28.76
C ASP A 197 20.36 -11.57 28.46
N LEU A 198 21.44 -10.79 28.35
CA LEU A 198 22.78 -11.30 28.03
C LEU A 198 23.52 -11.85 29.27
N GLY A 199 22.92 -11.79 30.47
CA GLY A 199 23.47 -12.31 31.72
C GLY A 199 24.60 -11.46 32.32
N ASN A 200 25.00 -10.37 31.65
CA ASN A 200 26.00 -9.40 32.11
C ASN A 200 25.38 -8.05 32.52
N GLY A 201 24.07 -8.02 32.75
CA GLY A 201 23.30 -6.81 33.06
C GLY A 201 22.97 -5.94 31.85
N LYS A 202 23.28 -6.41 30.62
CA LYS A 202 22.89 -5.76 29.37
C LYS A 202 21.81 -6.56 28.65
N ILE A 203 21.10 -5.88 27.77
CA ILE A 203 20.01 -6.42 26.97
C ILE A 203 20.44 -6.46 25.50
N GLY A 204 20.22 -7.61 24.85
CA GLY A 204 20.27 -7.75 23.40
C GLY A 204 18.91 -7.39 22.83
N HIS A 205 18.81 -6.23 22.20
CA HIS A 205 17.53 -5.72 21.68
C HIS A 205 17.10 -6.45 20.40
N SER A 206 15.86 -6.91 20.38
CA SER A 206 15.24 -7.57 19.25
C SER A 206 14.38 -6.58 18.46
N ASN A 207 14.95 -6.03 17.40
CA ASN A 207 14.32 -4.97 16.62
C ASN A 207 13.34 -5.55 15.60
N GLN A 208 12.10 -5.05 15.54
CA GLN A 208 11.14 -5.51 14.53
C GLN A 208 11.11 -4.61 13.29
N GLY A 209 11.60 -5.12 12.16
CA GLY A 209 11.50 -4.47 10.85
C GLY A 209 10.12 -4.64 10.23
N ASN A 210 9.14 -3.91 10.75
CA ASN A 210 7.74 -4.02 10.33
C ASN A 210 7.27 -2.85 9.46
N ASN A 211 6.52 -3.16 8.40
CA ASN A 211 5.95 -2.16 7.48
C ASN A 211 5.04 -1.13 8.17
N MET A 212 4.58 -1.38 9.40
CA MET A 212 3.81 -0.44 10.22
C MET A 212 4.53 0.91 10.42
N TYR A 213 5.86 0.98 10.36
CA TYR A 213 6.60 2.22 10.54
C TYR A 213 6.56 3.15 9.32
N LEU A 214 6.31 2.61 8.13
CA LEU A 214 6.38 3.38 6.88
C LEU A 214 5.01 3.61 6.24
N PHE A 215 4.18 2.57 6.11
CA PHE A 215 2.91 2.69 5.37
C PHE A 215 1.95 3.76 5.89
N PRO A 216 1.75 3.95 7.21
CA PRO A 216 0.91 5.02 7.70
C PRO A 216 1.45 6.41 7.29
N GLY A 217 2.77 6.60 7.39
CA GLY A 217 3.43 7.87 7.08
C GLY A 217 3.45 8.15 5.58
N ILE A 218 3.82 7.18 4.75
CA ILE A 218 3.74 7.28 3.29
C ILE A 218 2.30 7.61 2.86
N GLY A 219 1.32 6.96 3.48
CA GLY A 219 -0.09 7.19 3.15
C GLY A 219 -0.56 8.58 3.49
N LEU A 220 -0.21 9.03 4.68
CA LEU A 220 -0.53 10.38 5.13
C LEU A 220 0.20 11.42 4.26
N GLY A 221 1.48 11.22 3.97
CA GLY A 221 2.27 12.16 3.16
C GLY A 221 1.80 12.24 1.71
N THR A 222 1.46 11.11 1.10
CA THR A 222 0.88 11.05 -0.26
C THR A 222 -0.47 11.77 -0.29
N LEU A 223 -1.33 11.53 0.72
CA LEU A 223 -2.62 12.21 0.84
C LEU A 223 -2.44 13.73 1.02
N LEU A 224 -1.52 14.17 1.87
CA LEU A 224 -1.28 15.58 2.17
C LEU A 224 -0.63 16.33 1.00
N SER A 225 0.25 15.67 0.24
CA SER A 225 0.89 16.27 -0.94
C SER A 225 -0.02 16.31 -2.18
N GLY A 226 -1.13 15.56 -2.17
CA GLY A 226 -1.98 15.40 -3.35
C GLY A 226 -1.31 14.57 -4.47
N ALA A 227 -0.17 13.92 -4.19
CA ALA A 227 0.56 13.17 -5.20
C ALA A 227 -0.27 11.98 -5.73
N ARG A 228 -0.35 11.86 -7.05
CA ARG A 228 -1.09 10.76 -7.73
C ARG A 228 -0.30 9.46 -7.77
N ILE A 229 1.01 9.54 -7.66
CA ILE A 229 1.93 8.41 -7.69
C ILE A 229 2.85 8.46 -6.47
N ILE A 230 3.22 7.28 -5.97
CA ILE A 230 4.27 7.13 -4.95
C ILE A 230 5.56 6.77 -5.68
N SER A 231 6.50 7.70 -5.74
CA SER A 231 7.79 7.49 -6.41
C SER A 231 8.77 6.69 -5.54
N ASP A 232 9.83 6.17 -6.18
CA ASP A 232 10.94 5.54 -5.46
C ASP A 232 11.66 6.55 -4.54
N GLY A 233 11.69 7.85 -4.90
CA GLY A 233 12.20 8.90 -4.02
C GLY A 233 11.39 9.05 -2.76
N MET A 234 10.06 9.12 -2.87
CA MET A 234 9.17 9.23 -1.70
C MET A 234 9.36 8.06 -0.73
N LEU A 235 9.56 6.85 -1.26
CA LEU A 235 9.84 5.65 -0.46
C LEU A 235 11.21 5.71 0.23
N GLN A 236 12.24 6.18 -0.47
CA GLN A 236 13.56 6.38 0.10
C GLN A 236 13.54 7.45 1.20
N ALA A 237 12.92 8.61 0.94
CA ALA A 237 12.78 9.68 1.92
C ALA A 237 12.06 9.20 3.19
N ALA A 238 11.05 8.34 3.03
CA ALA A 238 10.38 7.70 4.16
C ALA A 238 11.33 6.80 4.98
N ALA A 239 12.13 5.96 4.31
CA ALA A 239 13.09 5.07 4.96
C ALA A 239 14.23 5.83 5.65
N GLU A 240 14.79 6.84 5.01
CA GLU A 240 15.82 7.72 5.57
C GLU A 240 15.28 8.52 6.76
N ARG A 241 14.02 8.95 6.70
CA ARG A 241 13.38 9.63 7.85
C ARG A 241 13.21 8.68 9.03
N LEU A 242 12.77 7.44 8.79
CA LEU A 242 12.68 6.43 9.85
C LEU A 242 14.03 6.14 10.50
N ALA A 243 15.09 5.98 9.69
CA ALA A 243 16.44 5.76 10.20
C ALA A 243 16.96 6.97 10.99
N SER A 244 16.73 8.20 10.52
CA SER A 244 17.19 9.44 11.16
C SER A 244 16.34 9.91 12.35
N TYR A 245 15.14 9.36 12.53
CA TYR A 245 14.28 9.63 13.69
C TYR A 245 14.88 9.07 14.99
N MET A 246 15.63 7.97 14.90
CA MET A 246 16.24 7.31 16.06
C MET A 246 17.35 8.17 16.65
N LYS A 247 17.38 8.29 17.98
CA LYS A 247 18.45 9.00 18.69
C LYS A 247 19.74 8.21 18.63
N GLU A 248 20.87 8.91 18.60
CA GLU A 248 22.18 8.25 18.47
C GLU A 248 22.47 7.33 19.65
N GLU A 249 22.04 7.71 20.86
CA GLU A 249 22.24 6.90 22.07
C GLU A 249 21.50 5.56 21.98
N GLU A 250 20.24 5.57 21.53
CA GLU A 250 19.43 4.37 21.33
C GLU A 250 20.05 3.44 20.27
N VAL A 251 20.52 4.04 19.18
CA VAL A 251 21.10 3.30 18.05
C VAL A 251 22.42 2.64 18.43
N LEU A 252 23.27 3.31 19.22
CA LEU A 252 24.52 2.73 19.74
C LEU A 252 24.28 1.59 20.73
N GLU A 253 23.15 1.58 21.44
CA GLU A 253 22.68 0.45 22.25
C GLU A 253 22.17 -0.73 21.40
N GLY A 254 22.04 -0.55 20.08
CA GLY A 254 21.56 -1.57 19.15
C GLY A 254 20.05 -1.48 18.87
N ILE A 255 19.39 -0.38 19.25
CA ILE A 255 17.97 -0.12 18.97
C ILE A 255 17.87 0.65 17.65
N ILE A 256 17.56 -0.06 16.56
CA ILE A 256 17.55 0.50 15.20
C ILE A 256 16.14 0.77 14.65
N TYR A 257 15.08 0.36 15.36
CA TYR A 257 13.71 0.80 15.10
C TYR A 257 13.08 1.42 16.35
N PRO A 258 12.18 2.40 16.21
CA PRO A 258 11.56 3.04 17.37
C PRO A 258 10.56 2.10 18.05
N PRO A 259 10.33 2.21 19.37
CA PRO A 259 9.26 1.50 20.04
C PRO A 259 7.88 1.92 19.49
N ILE A 260 6.94 0.97 19.48
CA ILE A 260 5.57 1.15 18.98
C ILE A 260 4.84 2.31 19.69
N SER A 261 5.19 2.63 20.94
CA SER A 261 4.64 3.80 21.65
C SER A 261 4.89 5.13 20.92
N ARG A 262 5.95 5.21 20.11
CA ARG A 262 6.30 6.36 19.28
C ARG A 262 5.70 6.32 17.86
N ILE A 263 4.89 5.31 17.52
CA ILE A 263 4.40 5.06 16.14
C ILE A 263 3.64 6.25 15.53
N ARG A 264 2.88 6.99 16.35
CA ARG A 264 2.13 8.16 15.89
C ARG A 264 3.03 9.34 15.54
N ASP A 265 4.13 9.50 16.27
CA ASP A 265 5.07 10.59 16.05
C ASP A 265 5.90 10.32 14.78
N ILE A 266 6.46 9.12 14.67
CA ILE A 266 7.18 8.69 13.47
C ILE A 266 6.29 8.73 12.22
N THR A 267 4.99 8.41 12.33
CA THR A 267 4.04 8.54 11.21
C THR A 267 3.99 9.97 10.67
N LYS A 268 4.00 10.98 11.55
CA LYS A 268 4.00 12.40 11.13
C LYS A 268 5.31 12.78 10.46
N GLU A 269 6.42 12.35 11.06
CA GLU A 269 7.76 12.62 10.54
C GLU A 269 7.97 12.03 9.15
N VAL A 270 7.61 10.76 8.96
CA VAL A 270 7.65 10.08 7.67
C VAL A 270 6.71 10.76 6.67
N ALA A 271 5.50 11.15 7.07
CA ALA A 271 4.59 11.88 6.19
C ALA A 271 5.17 13.21 5.72
N ALA A 272 5.81 13.97 6.61
CA ALA A 272 6.45 15.23 6.27
C ALA A 272 7.62 15.03 5.28
N ALA A 273 8.44 13.99 5.47
CA ALA A 273 9.51 13.65 4.53
C ALA A 273 8.95 13.29 3.14
N VAL A 274 7.89 12.50 3.10
CA VAL A 274 7.21 12.10 1.86
C VAL A 274 6.61 13.31 1.13
N VAL A 275 6.01 14.26 1.85
CA VAL A 275 5.50 15.51 1.26
C VAL A 275 6.64 16.33 0.67
N ARG A 276 7.75 16.50 1.39
CA ARG A 276 8.92 17.26 0.89
C ARG A 276 9.48 16.64 -0.38
N GLU A 277 9.59 15.32 -0.42
CA GLU A 277 10.09 14.61 -1.58
C GLU A 277 9.12 14.71 -2.77
N ALA A 278 7.81 14.57 -2.53
CA ALA A 278 6.81 14.77 -3.57
C ALA A 278 6.85 16.19 -4.17
N VAL A 279 7.16 17.20 -3.36
CA VAL A 279 7.36 18.58 -3.84
C VAL A 279 8.66 18.69 -4.64
N ALA A 280 9.75 18.11 -4.15
CA ALA A 280 11.05 18.16 -4.82
C ALA A 280 11.04 17.46 -6.19
N GLU A 281 10.26 16.40 -6.33
CA GLU A 281 10.06 15.67 -7.59
C GLU A 281 8.91 16.23 -8.47
N ASP A 282 8.31 17.37 -8.10
CA ASP A 282 7.18 18.01 -8.80
C ASP A 282 5.93 17.09 -8.95
N LEU A 283 5.72 16.23 -7.96
CA LEU A 283 4.59 15.29 -7.88
C LEU A 283 3.43 15.81 -7.03
N ALA A 284 3.64 16.85 -6.22
CA ALA A 284 2.63 17.41 -5.34
C ALA A 284 1.53 18.18 -6.12
N GLU A 285 0.26 17.85 -5.88
CA GLU A 285 -0.90 18.54 -6.48
C GLU A 285 -1.61 19.41 -5.42
N GLY A 286 -1.98 20.64 -5.79
CA GLY A 286 -2.60 21.61 -4.86
C GLY A 286 -1.63 22.63 -4.24
N TYR A 287 -0.32 22.50 -4.50
CA TYR A 287 0.73 23.42 -4.03
C TYR A 287 1.42 24.20 -5.16
N ARG A 288 0.94 24.07 -6.41
CA ARG A 288 1.60 24.61 -7.62
C ARG A 288 1.70 26.14 -7.65
N ASP A 289 0.86 26.83 -6.89
CA ASP A 289 0.85 28.30 -6.77
C ASP A 289 1.69 28.82 -5.58
N MET A 290 2.28 27.93 -4.78
CA MET A 290 3.05 28.29 -3.59
C MET A 290 4.55 28.37 -3.91
N ASP A 291 5.22 29.40 -3.43
CA ASP A 291 6.67 29.54 -3.64
C ASP A 291 7.47 28.59 -2.74
N ALA A 292 8.74 28.35 -3.07
CA ALA A 292 9.61 27.42 -2.32
C ALA A 292 9.78 27.79 -0.84
N ARG A 293 9.59 29.06 -0.45
CA ARG A 293 9.65 29.52 0.95
C ARG A 293 8.36 29.21 1.70
N GLU A 294 7.21 29.29 1.04
CA GLU A 294 5.91 28.91 1.61
C GLU A 294 5.80 27.39 1.82
N LEU A 295 6.31 26.60 0.87
CA LEU A 295 6.43 25.14 1.00
C LEU A 295 7.37 24.73 2.15
N ALA A 296 8.51 25.43 2.30
CA ALA A 296 9.43 25.20 3.41
C ALA A 296 8.78 25.49 4.77
N LYS A 297 8.01 26.59 4.87
CA LYS A 297 7.21 26.93 6.07
C LYS A 297 6.14 25.90 6.40
N LEU A 298 5.42 25.39 5.42
CA LEU A 298 4.45 24.30 5.60
C LEU A 298 5.13 23.05 6.18
N SER A 299 6.34 22.75 5.70
CA SER A 299 7.16 21.66 6.20
C SER A 299 7.64 21.87 7.65
N GLU A 300 7.86 23.12 8.09
CA GLU A 300 8.16 23.48 9.48
C GLU A 300 6.91 23.50 10.37
N GLU A 301 5.76 23.95 9.87
CA GLU A 301 4.48 23.91 10.58
C GLU A 301 3.97 22.47 10.79
N LEU A 302 4.28 21.56 9.85
CA LEU A 302 4.07 20.11 9.99
C LEU A 302 4.85 19.50 11.17
N PHE A 303 6.01 20.07 11.54
CA PHE A 303 6.80 19.63 12.70
C PHE A 303 6.21 20.10 14.05
N HIS A 304 5.37 21.13 14.07
CA HIS A 304 4.76 21.67 15.29
C HIS A 304 3.35 21.14 15.59
N ILE A 305 2.93 20.05 14.94
CA ILE A 305 1.60 19.44 15.13
C ILE A 305 1.53 18.68 16.46
N SER A 306 1.49 19.43 17.56
CA SER A 306 1.20 18.93 18.91
C SER A 306 -0.28 19.04 19.28
N THR A 307 -1.13 19.64 18.46
CA THR A 307 -2.57 19.73 18.79
C THR A 307 -3.48 19.55 17.59
N ALA A 308 -4.57 18.81 17.84
CA ALA A 308 -5.68 18.55 16.93
C ALA A 308 -6.29 19.80 16.27
N LYS A 309 -5.93 21.02 16.70
CA LYS A 309 -6.45 22.29 16.18
C LYS A 309 -5.90 22.67 14.80
N ALA A 310 -4.65 22.32 14.48
CA ALA A 310 -4.06 22.57 13.17
C ALA A 310 -4.54 21.52 12.15
N LEU A 311 -4.65 20.24 12.56
CA LEU A 311 -5.28 19.22 11.74
C LEU A 311 -6.76 19.56 11.48
N PHE A 312 -7.47 20.13 12.45
CA PHE A 312 -8.84 20.63 12.29
C PHE A 312 -8.92 21.93 11.46
N SER A 313 -7.88 22.77 11.42
CA SER A 313 -7.84 23.97 10.57
C SER A 313 -7.43 23.62 9.13
N LEU A 314 -6.53 22.65 8.95
CA LEU A 314 -6.12 22.08 7.66
C LEU A 314 -7.24 21.19 7.09
N LEU A 315 -7.91 20.39 7.93
CA LEU A 315 -9.17 19.73 7.59
C LEU A 315 -10.28 20.75 7.38
N MET A 316 -10.35 21.89 8.07
CA MET A 316 -11.37 22.92 7.78
C MET A 316 -11.06 23.73 6.52
N LEU A 317 -9.81 23.83 6.07
CA LEU A 317 -9.47 24.45 4.78
C LEU A 317 -9.71 23.47 3.62
N ILE A 318 -9.53 22.16 3.84
CA ILE A 318 -9.91 21.10 2.89
C ILE A 318 -11.43 20.79 2.97
N SER A 319 -12.07 20.95 4.12
CA SER A 319 -13.52 20.78 4.34
C SER A 319 -14.32 22.04 4.09
N ARG A 320 -13.69 23.22 3.93
CA ARG A 320 -14.34 24.38 3.30
C ARG A 320 -14.40 24.27 1.78
N ALA A 321 -13.73 23.29 1.18
CA ALA A 321 -13.85 22.99 -0.25
C ALA A 321 -14.75 21.79 -0.55
N THR A 322 -15.29 21.07 0.44
CA THR A 322 -16.04 19.81 0.19
C THR A 322 -17.36 19.70 0.96
N ALA A 323 -17.85 20.79 1.54
CA ALA A 323 -19.19 20.91 2.07
C ALA A 323 -19.87 22.16 1.51
N ASP A 324 -20.01 22.22 0.19
CA ASP A 324 -21.02 23.04 -0.48
C ASP A 324 -21.28 22.45 -1.87
N GLY A 325 -22.51 22.56 -2.36
CA GLY A 325 -23.02 21.93 -3.58
C GLY A 325 -22.40 22.39 -4.91
N ASN A 326 -21.12 22.76 -4.90
CA ASN A 326 -20.34 23.18 -6.06
C ASN A 326 -19.91 21.97 -6.90
N PHE A 327 -19.97 22.16 -8.21
CA PHE A 327 -19.51 21.17 -9.17
C PHE A 327 -18.00 21.27 -9.39
N THR A 328 -17.35 20.12 -9.57
CA THR A 328 -15.96 19.99 -9.98
C THR A 328 -15.90 19.92 -11.50
N VAL A 329 -15.09 20.77 -12.14
CA VAL A 329 -14.93 20.77 -13.59
C VAL A 329 -14.03 19.63 -14.05
N SER A 330 -14.40 18.97 -15.14
CA SER A 330 -13.66 17.87 -15.76
C SER A 330 -14.04 17.76 -17.24
N LYS A 331 -13.64 16.67 -17.90
CA LYS A 331 -13.95 16.33 -19.30
C LYS A 331 -14.36 14.88 -19.40
N ALA A 332 -15.30 14.61 -20.30
CA ALA A 332 -15.84 13.28 -20.53
C ALA A 332 -15.81 12.89 -22.01
N VAL A 333 -15.62 11.60 -22.24
CA VAL A 333 -15.90 10.88 -23.50
C VAL A 333 -16.94 9.78 -23.21
N TYR A 334 -17.27 8.96 -24.20
CA TYR A 334 -18.13 7.79 -24.03
C TYR A 334 -17.51 6.51 -24.58
N TYR A 335 -18.01 5.35 -24.13
CA TYR A 335 -17.57 4.05 -24.65
C TYR A 335 -18.11 3.83 -26.08
N PRO A 336 -17.23 3.52 -27.06
CA PRO A 336 -17.65 3.33 -28.46
C PRO A 336 -18.69 2.21 -28.67
N ASN A 337 -18.73 1.19 -27.79
CA ASN A 337 -19.59 0.01 -27.92
C ASN A 337 -20.65 -0.07 -26.81
N SER A 338 -21.23 1.07 -26.43
CA SER A 338 -22.16 1.21 -25.28
C SER A 338 -23.53 1.77 -25.67
N ASP A 339 -23.92 1.57 -26.93
CA ASP A 339 -25.00 2.26 -27.66
C ASP A 339 -26.36 2.24 -26.96
N THR A 340 -26.58 1.31 -26.01
CA THR A 340 -27.81 1.27 -25.21
C THR A 340 -27.58 1.27 -23.69
N ARG A 341 -26.38 0.95 -23.21
CA ARG A 341 -26.04 0.65 -21.80
C ARG A 341 -24.54 0.72 -21.56
N GLY A 342 -24.09 0.67 -20.30
CA GLY A 342 -22.66 0.59 -19.95
C GLY A 342 -21.97 -0.70 -20.41
N THR A 343 -20.71 -0.88 -20.01
CA THR A 343 -19.94 -2.10 -20.30
C THR A 343 -20.20 -3.19 -19.26
N GLU A 344 -20.22 -4.45 -19.70
CA GLU A 344 -20.29 -5.61 -18.78
C GLU A 344 -18.93 -5.90 -18.12
N ASN A 345 -17.86 -5.46 -18.76
CA ASN A 345 -16.50 -5.56 -18.26
C ASN A 345 -16.11 -4.22 -17.65
N GLY A 346 -16.04 -4.17 -16.32
CA GLY A 346 -15.60 -2.98 -15.60
C GLY A 346 -14.91 -3.35 -14.30
N ALA A 347 -13.97 -2.52 -13.85
CA ALA A 347 -13.12 -2.76 -12.69
C ALA A 347 -13.88 -2.90 -11.36
N CYS A 348 -15.18 -2.60 -11.31
CA CYS A 348 -16.03 -2.88 -10.16
C CYS A 348 -16.54 -4.33 -10.09
N GLU A 349 -16.32 -5.13 -11.14
CA GLU A 349 -16.72 -6.54 -11.25
C GLU A 349 -18.23 -6.81 -11.14
N TYR A 350 -19.08 -5.81 -11.37
CA TYR A 350 -20.54 -6.00 -11.40
C TYR A 350 -21.05 -6.83 -12.59
N GLY A 351 -20.17 -7.20 -13.54
CA GLY A 351 -20.55 -7.94 -14.75
C GLY A 351 -21.69 -7.27 -15.53
N ALA A 352 -22.59 -8.09 -16.08
CA ALA A 352 -23.78 -7.62 -16.79
C ALA A 352 -24.69 -6.72 -15.94
N PHE A 353 -24.71 -6.88 -14.61
CA PHE A 353 -25.48 -5.99 -13.74
C PHE A 353 -24.94 -4.55 -13.82
N GLY A 354 -23.62 -4.38 -13.82
CA GLY A 354 -22.95 -3.08 -13.94
C GLY A 354 -23.36 -2.31 -15.18
N ALA A 355 -23.46 -2.98 -16.33
CA ALA A 355 -23.90 -2.37 -17.59
C ALA A 355 -25.32 -1.77 -17.51
N THR A 356 -26.20 -2.40 -16.72
CA THR A 356 -27.62 -2.04 -16.61
C THR A 356 -27.96 -1.20 -15.38
N LEU A 357 -26.98 -0.99 -14.49
CA LEU A 357 -27.17 -0.28 -13.24
C LEU A 357 -27.65 1.15 -13.51
N ASN A 358 -28.62 1.61 -12.71
CA ASN A 358 -29.23 2.93 -12.87
C ASN A 358 -29.75 3.18 -14.31
N GLY A 359 -30.38 2.17 -14.91
CA GLY A 359 -30.91 2.28 -16.28
C GLY A 359 -29.84 2.27 -17.38
N GLY A 360 -28.58 2.01 -17.04
CA GLY A 360 -27.44 2.09 -17.94
C GLY A 360 -26.71 3.44 -17.89
N ASP A 361 -27.11 4.35 -16.98
CA ASP A 361 -26.39 5.59 -16.73
C ASP A 361 -25.20 5.33 -15.82
N VAL A 362 -24.09 4.88 -16.42
CA VAL A 362 -22.88 4.47 -15.71
C VAL A 362 -21.63 5.10 -16.30
N SER A 363 -20.53 5.02 -15.54
CA SER A 363 -19.27 5.61 -15.93
C SER A 363 -18.06 4.83 -15.41
N ALA A 364 -16.97 4.97 -16.16
CA ALA A 364 -15.61 4.80 -15.65
C ALA A 364 -15.05 6.14 -15.20
N SER A 365 -14.35 6.12 -14.06
CA SER A 365 -13.48 7.22 -13.67
C SER A 365 -12.40 6.70 -12.71
N PRO A 366 -11.09 6.84 -13.03
CA PRO A 366 -10.03 6.32 -12.17
C PRO A 366 -9.99 7.02 -10.82
N SER A 367 -10.24 8.33 -10.81
CA SER A 367 -10.23 9.16 -9.60
C SER A 367 -11.39 8.84 -8.66
N LEU A 368 -12.56 8.47 -9.19
CA LEU A 368 -13.72 8.12 -8.38
C LEU A 368 -13.77 6.64 -8.00
N TYR A 369 -13.22 5.75 -8.82
CA TYR A 369 -13.14 4.30 -8.57
C TYR A 369 -12.51 3.98 -7.22
N ARG A 370 -11.40 4.65 -6.86
CA ARG A 370 -10.73 4.57 -5.55
C ARG A 370 -10.50 3.13 -5.07
N ASN A 371 -9.90 2.30 -5.94
CA ASN A 371 -9.66 0.87 -5.68
C ASN A 371 -10.92 0.12 -5.23
N GLY A 372 -12.05 0.43 -5.87
CA GLY A 372 -13.31 -0.22 -5.60
C GLY A 372 -14.19 0.48 -4.55
N VAL A 373 -13.64 1.36 -3.70
CA VAL A 373 -14.42 2.07 -2.68
C VAL A 373 -15.52 2.94 -3.30
N GLY A 374 -15.28 3.49 -4.48
CA GLY A 374 -16.29 4.26 -5.21
C GLY A 374 -17.22 3.43 -6.08
N CYS A 375 -17.06 2.11 -6.17
CA CYS A 375 -17.98 1.28 -6.93
C CYS A 375 -19.40 1.40 -6.38
N GLY A 376 -20.36 1.66 -7.28
CA GLY A 376 -21.75 1.88 -6.90
C GLY A 376 -22.05 3.29 -6.39
N ALA A 377 -21.07 4.19 -6.31
CA ALA A 377 -21.30 5.58 -5.92
C ALA A 377 -21.90 6.42 -7.06
N CYS A 378 -22.80 7.34 -6.70
CA CYS A 378 -23.56 8.14 -7.67
C CYS A 378 -23.05 9.58 -7.76
N TYR A 379 -22.96 10.09 -8.97
CA TYR A 379 -22.55 11.48 -9.24
C TYR A 379 -23.51 12.11 -10.24
N GLN A 380 -23.88 13.36 -10.00
CA GLN A 380 -24.55 14.18 -11.00
C GLN A 380 -23.49 14.77 -11.91
N ILE A 381 -23.62 14.58 -13.22
CA ILE A 381 -22.72 15.10 -14.25
C ILE A 381 -23.53 15.96 -15.21
N ARG A 382 -23.00 17.15 -15.53
CA ARG A 382 -23.58 18.10 -16.49
C ARG A 382 -22.50 18.49 -17.49
N CYS A 383 -22.85 18.61 -18.77
CA CYS A 383 -21.93 19.22 -19.72
C CYS A 383 -22.00 20.75 -19.61
N THR A 384 -20.93 21.44 -20.01
CA THR A 384 -20.75 22.87 -19.72
C THR A 384 -21.20 23.82 -20.84
N ASN A 385 -21.54 23.30 -22.03
CA ASN A 385 -21.97 24.14 -23.16
C ASN A 385 -23.48 24.46 -23.09
N PRO A 386 -23.89 25.70 -22.79
CA PRO A 386 -25.30 26.04 -22.55
C PRO A 386 -26.19 25.90 -23.80
N TYR A 387 -25.62 25.80 -25.00
CA TYR A 387 -26.40 25.61 -26.23
C TYR A 387 -26.96 24.18 -26.37
N TYR A 388 -26.31 23.20 -25.75
CA TYR A 388 -26.66 21.79 -25.86
C TYR A 388 -26.99 21.15 -24.51
N CYS A 389 -26.41 21.65 -23.43
CA CYS A 389 -26.40 20.99 -22.15
C CYS A 389 -27.64 21.28 -21.30
N SER A 390 -28.20 20.22 -20.73
CA SER A 390 -29.23 20.28 -19.72
C SER A 390 -28.64 20.82 -18.41
N PRO A 391 -29.28 21.81 -17.75
CA PRO A 391 -28.83 22.31 -16.46
C PRO A 391 -29.00 21.27 -15.35
N ASN A 392 -29.77 20.20 -15.58
CA ASN A 392 -29.93 19.11 -14.62
C ASN A 392 -28.90 17.99 -14.83
N GLY A 393 -28.40 17.84 -16.06
CA GLY A 393 -27.49 16.75 -16.43
C GLY A 393 -28.08 15.38 -16.20
N VAL A 394 -27.22 14.41 -15.89
CA VAL A 394 -27.56 13.01 -15.63
C VAL A 394 -26.92 12.55 -14.32
N THR A 395 -27.57 11.64 -13.61
CA THR A 395 -26.96 10.94 -12.48
C THR A 395 -26.35 9.65 -13.00
N ILE A 396 -25.03 9.47 -12.84
CA ILE A 396 -24.35 8.23 -13.21
C ILE A 396 -23.97 7.42 -11.98
N VAL A 397 -23.65 6.15 -12.21
CA VAL A 397 -23.02 5.27 -11.22
C VAL A 397 -21.62 4.88 -11.67
N VAL A 398 -20.66 4.89 -10.76
CA VAL A 398 -19.29 4.42 -11.03
C VAL A 398 -19.28 2.89 -11.04
N THR A 399 -18.97 2.30 -12.19
CA THR A 399 -18.93 0.84 -12.40
C THR A 399 -17.61 0.35 -12.97
N ASP A 400 -16.70 1.27 -13.30
CA ASP A 400 -15.42 0.93 -13.93
C ASP A 400 -14.33 1.98 -13.59
N SER A 401 -13.09 1.68 -13.93
CA SER A 401 -11.93 2.54 -13.82
C SER A 401 -11.28 2.72 -15.19
N GLY A 402 -11.43 3.90 -15.78
CA GLY A 402 -10.91 4.16 -17.10
C GLY A 402 -10.99 5.64 -17.46
N ALA A 403 -10.01 6.11 -18.21
CA ALA A 403 -9.92 7.45 -18.74
C ALA A 403 -9.37 7.38 -20.17
N SER A 404 -9.71 8.35 -20.99
CA SER A 404 -9.07 8.58 -22.29
C SER A 404 -8.20 9.85 -22.23
N ASP A 405 -7.35 10.07 -23.23
CA ASP A 405 -6.36 11.15 -23.25
C ASP A 405 -6.99 12.52 -22.92
N GLY A 406 -6.66 13.06 -21.75
CA GLY A 406 -7.16 14.35 -21.28
C GLY A 406 -8.63 14.37 -20.85
N THR A 407 -9.21 13.23 -20.45
CA THR A 407 -10.54 13.10 -19.82
C THR A 407 -10.44 12.35 -18.50
N ASP A 408 -11.35 12.64 -17.56
CA ASP A 408 -11.41 11.90 -16.28
C ASP A 408 -12.61 10.94 -16.21
N PHE A 409 -13.48 10.98 -17.23
CA PHE A 409 -14.70 10.18 -17.32
C PHE A 409 -14.86 9.52 -18.69
N ILE A 410 -15.27 8.26 -18.68
CA ILE A 410 -15.84 7.55 -19.83
C ILE A 410 -17.27 7.18 -19.45
N LEU A 411 -18.27 7.81 -20.06
CA LEU A 411 -19.68 7.55 -19.79
C LEU A 411 -20.23 6.46 -20.72
N SER A 412 -21.32 5.81 -20.35
CA SER A 412 -22.13 5.10 -21.35
C SER A 412 -22.67 6.11 -22.38
N GLN A 413 -22.88 5.68 -23.63
CA GLN A 413 -23.50 6.55 -24.64
C GLN A 413 -24.87 7.05 -24.20
N HIS A 414 -25.61 6.21 -23.47
CA HIS A 414 -26.89 6.58 -22.89
C HIS A 414 -26.73 7.78 -21.92
N ALA A 415 -25.85 7.69 -20.91
CA ALA A 415 -25.58 8.79 -20.00
C ALA A 415 -25.04 10.04 -20.72
N PHE A 416 -24.14 9.83 -21.69
CA PHE A 416 -23.52 10.91 -22.43
C PHE A 416 -24.54 11.74 -23.22
N ALA A 417 -25.48 11.08 -23.88
CA ALA A 417 -26.56 11.72 -24.62
C ALA A 417 -27.59 12.40 -23.70
N GLN A 418 -27.87 11.82 -22.53
CA GLN A 418 -28.82 12.38 -21.54
C GLN A 418 -28.34 13.69 -20.89
N MET A 419 -27.06 14.04 -21.02
CA MET A 419 -26.60 15.38 -20.66
C MET A 419 -27.19 16.49 -21.55
N GLY A 420 -27.72 16.14 -22.72
CA GLY A 420 -28.35 17.09 -23.65
C GLY A 420 -29.71 17.59 -23.15
N GLN A 421 -30.04 18.85 -23.46
CA GLN A 421 -31.35 19.43 -23.12
C GLN A 421 -32.54 18.78 -23.85
N ASN A 422 -32.27 18.11 -24.97
CA ASN A 422 -33.23 17.34 -25.76
C ASN A 422 -32.49 16.29 -26.60
N LYS A 423 -33.24 15.45 -27.34
CA LYS A 423 -32.70 14.35 -28.15
C LYS A 423 -31.70 14.81 -29.22
N ASP A 424 -31.98 15.92 -29.89
CA ASP A 424 -31.11 16.45 -30.94
C ASP A 424 -29.81 17.01 -30.37
N ALA A 425 -29.89 17.67 -29.21
CA ALA A 425 -28.72 18.11 -28.46
C ALA A 425 -27.89 16.92 -27.97
N GLY A 426 -28.52 15.86 -27.46
CA GLY A 426 -27.84 14.62 -27.08
C GLY A 426 -27.11 13.96 -28.25
N ALA A 427 -27.74 13.88 -29.42
CA ALA A 427 -27.10 13.39 -30.65
C ALA A 427 -25.93 14.29 -31.08
N THR A 428 -26.06 15.61 -30.89
CA THR A 428 -24.97 16.57 -31.14
C THR A 428 -23.80 16.33 -30.19
N LEU A 429 -24.05 16.10 -28.90
CA LEU A 429 -23.01 15.76 -27.93
C LEU A 429 -22.27 14.48 -28.34
N LEU A 430 -23.00 13.41 -28.70
CA LEU A 430 -22.40 12.17 -29.19
C LEU A 430 -21.49 12.42 -30.41
N ASN A 431 -21.94 13.23 -31.38
CA ASN A 431 -21.13 13.56 -32.55
C ASN A 431 -19.85 14.35 -32.22
N LEU A 432 -19.82 15.10 -31.11
CA LEU A 432 -18.61 15.79 -30.65
C LEU A 432 -17.57 14.80 -30.08
N GLY A 433 -18.01 13.64 -29.57
CA GLY A 433 -17.14 12.61 -28.99
C GLY A 433 -16.47 12.98 -27.66
N TYR A 434 -16.38 14.28 -27.36
CA TYR A 434 -15.65 14.85 -26.25
C TYR A 434 -16.34 16.12 -25.77
N VAL A 435 -16.58 16.24 -24.47
CA VAL A 435 -17.23 17.42 -23.89
C VAL A 435 -16.63 17.81 -22.54
N GLY A 436 -16.59 19.12 -22.28
CA GLY A 436 -16.36 19.64 -20.93
C GLY A 436 -17.56 19.32 -20.05
N ILE A 437 -17.30 18.86 -18.84
CA ILE A 437 -18.32 18.53 -17.85
C ILE A 437 -18.03 19.19 -16.51
N GLU A 438 -19.03 19.20 -15.67
CA GLU A 438 -18.94 19.50 -14.27
C GLU A 438 -19.67 18.38 -13.50
N TYR A 439 -19.14 17.93 -12.37
CA TYR A 439 -19.73 16.82 -11.61
C TYR A 439 -19.71 17.05 -10.10
N ARG A 440 -20.63 16.41 -9.39
CA ARG A 440 -20.66 16.39 -7.92
C ARG A 440 -21.25 15.10 -7.39
N ARG A 441 -20.86 14.72 -6.17
CA ARG A 441 -21.41 13.56 -5.48
C ARG A 441 -22.90 13.79 -5.17
N VAL A 442 -23.72 12.77 -5.37
CA VAL A 442 -25.14 12.77 -4.97
C VAL A 442 -25.50 11.45 -4.31
N SER A 443 -26.62 11.43 -3.59
CA SER A 443 -27.13 10.19 -3.01
C SER A 443 -27.59 9.23 -4.11
N CYS A 444 -27.21 7.96 -3.99
CA CYS A 444 -27.80 6.90 -4.80
C CYS A 444 -29.21 6.58 -4.32
N ILE A 445 -30.17 6.55 -5.25
CA ILE A 445 -31.58 6.32 -4.95
C ILE A 445 -32.08 5.16 -5.81
N TYR A 446 -32.48 4.07 -5.17
CA TYR A 446 -33.04 2.89 -5.85
C TYR A 446 -34.43 2.57 -5.25
N PRO A 447 -35.50 3.25 -5.70
CA PRO A 447 -36.83 3.12 -5.09
C PRO A 447 -37.31 1.67 -5.06
N GLY A 448 -37.75 1.21 -3.88
CA GLY A 448 -38.26 -0.15 -3.70
C GLY A 448 -37.21 -1.26 -3.78
N LYS A 449 -35.91 -0.92 -3.77
CA LYS A 449 -34.82 -1.89 -3.76
C LYS A 449 -34.10 -1.88 -2.42
N ASN A 450 -33.93 -3.05 -1.83
CA ASN A 450 -33.03 -3.25 -0.69
C ASN A 450 -31.58 -3.34 -1.20
N ILE A 451 -30.60 -3.11 -0.31
CA ILE A 451 -29.22 -3.53 -0.58
C ILE A 451 -29.23 -5.05 -0.77
N VAL A 452 -28.55 -5.53 -1.81
CA VAL A 452 -28.48 -6.96 -2.16
C VAL A 452 -27.03 -7.44 -2.06
N PHE A 453 -26.84 -8.62 -1.49
CA PHE A 453 -25.57 -9.35 -1.48
C PHE A 453 -25.62 -10.41 -2.57
N LYS A 454 -24.87 -10.21 -3.65
CA LYS A 454 -24.73 -11.18 -4.74
C LYS A 454 -23.50 -12.03 -4.46
N VAL A 455 -23.70 -13.30 -4.07
CA VAL A 455 -22.59 -14.25 -3.92
C VAL A 455 -22.03 -14.56 -5.30
N THR A 456 -20.72 -14.44 -5.45
CA THR A 456 -20.04 -14.67 -6.72
C THR A 456 -19.98 -16.16 -7.04
N GLU A 457 -19.83 -16.46 -8.32
CA GLU A 457 -19.70 -17.82 -8.85
C GLU A 457 -18.38 -18.48 -8.37
N SER A 458 -17.38 -17.68 -8.00
CA SER A 458 -16.10 -18.12 -7.42
C SER A 458 -16.19 -18.59 -5.97
N SER A 459 -17.35 -18.43 -5.32
CA SER A 459 -17.53 -18.87 -3.93
C SER A 459 -17.55 -20.40 -3.81
N HIS A 460 -16.94 -20.92 -2.75
CA HIS A 460 -16.83 -22.35 -2.48
C HIS A 460 -17.26 -22.67 -1.04
N PHE A 461 -18.51 -23.10 -0.88
CA PHE A 461 -19.03 -23.52 0.43
C PHE A 461 -18.30 -24.76 0.97
N PRO A 462 -17.95 -24.83 2.26
CA PRO A 462 -18.07 -23.79 3.29
C PRO A 462 -16.81 -22.92 3.46
N TYR A 463 -15.79 -23.07 2.62
CA TYR A 463 -14.43 -22.57 2.89
C TYR A 463 -14.13 -21.16 2.38
N TYR A 464 -14.85 -20.67 1.38
CA TYR A 464 -14.60 -19.38 0.76
C TYR A 464 -15.91 -18.72 0.34
N LEU A 465 -16.25 -17.59 0.96
CA LEU A 465 -17.43 -16.80 0.61
C LEU A 465 -16.96 -15.47 0.01
N GLU A 466 -17.42 -15.18 -1.19
CA GLU A 466 -17.15 -13.95 -1.91
C GLU A 466 -18.47 -13.37 -2.45
N PHE A 467 -18.67 -12.06 -2.29
CA PHE A 467 -19.90 -11.41 -2.71
C PHE A 467 -19.69 -9.94 -3.08
N GLU A 468 -20.58 -9.46 -3.93
CA GLU A 468 -20.74 -8.06 -4.29
C GLU A 468 -21.91 -7.43 -3.52
N ILE A 469 -21.81 -6.11 -3.30
CA ILE A 469 -22.90 -5.32 -2.72
C ILE A 469 -23.58 -4.53 -3.84
N TRP A 470 -24.80 -4.93 -4.17
CA TRP A 470 -25.65 -4.30 -5.17
C TRP A 470 -26.60 -3.30 -4.53
N TYR A 471 -27.01 -2.29 -5.31
CA TYR A 471 -27.94 -1.23 -4.89
C TYR A 471 -27.50 -0.50 -3.61
N GLN A 472 -26.22 -0.14 -3.50
CA GLN A 472 -25.73 0.72 -2.42
C GLN A 472 -26.45 2.07 -2.47
N GLN A 473 -27.17 2.41 -1.40
CA GLN A 473 -27.99 3.62 -1.32
C GLN A 473 -27.33 4.72 -0.49
N GLY A 474 -27.75 5.96 -0.73
CA GLY A 474 -27.32 7.13 0.03
C GLY A 474 -26.03 7.77 -0.49
N TYR A 475 -25.54 8.75 0.27
CA TYR A 475 -24.40 9.59 -0.11
C TYR A 475 -23.05 8.98 0.26
N GLN A 476 -23.01 8.08 1.26
CA GLN A 476 -21.77 7.64 1.90
C GLN A 476 -21.19 6.39 1.24
N ASP A 477 -19.87 6.20 1.38
CA ASP A 477 -19.17 5.01 0.88
C ASP A 477 -19.15 3.90 1.93
N ILE A 478 -19.27 2.63 1.51
CA ILE A 478 -19.03 1.48 2.38
C ILE A 478 -17.51 1.26 2.51
N THR A 479 -16.98 1.52 3.69
CA THR A 479 -15.54 1.51 3.99
C THR A 479 -15.05 0.25 4.70
N ALA A 480 -15.94 -0.50 5.34
CA ALA A 480 -15.64 -1.79 5.95
C ALA A 480 -16.88 -2.67 6.00
N VAL A 481 -16.66 -3.98 5.96
CA VAL A 481 -17.71 -5.00 6.01
C VAL A 481 -17.32 -6.07 7.02
N GLN A 482 -18.25 -6.47 7.88
CA GLN A 482 -18.09 -7.59 8.81
C GLN A 482 -19.12 -8.67 8.53
N LEU A 483 -18.70 -9.93 8.62
CA LEU A 483 -19.55 -11.10 8.50
C LEU A 483 -19.67 -11.75 9.87
N CYS A 484 -20.88 -11.74 10.42
CA CYS A 484 -21.15 -12.25 11.76
C CYS A 484 -22.08 -13.45 11.71
N GLU A 485 -21.72 -14.52 12.41
CA GLU A 485 -22.64 -15.62 12.71
C GLU A 485 -23.70 -15.14 13.71
N THR A 486 -24.96 -15.52 13.49
CA THR A 486 -26.10 -14.91 14.22
C THR A 486 -26.41 -15.55 15.58
N VAL A 487 -25.88 -16.74 15.88
CA VAL A 487 -26.16 -17.46 17.14
C VAL A 487 -25.08 -17.17 18.19
N ASN A 488 -23.82 -17.41 17.86
CA ASN A 488 -22.65 -17.23 18.74
C ASN A 488 -21.99 -15.86 18.59
N LEU A 489 -22.46 -15.04 17.65
CA LEU A 489 -22.00 -13.66 17.41
C LEU A 489 -20.52 -13.56 17.03
N THR A 490 -19.94 -14.62 16.48
CA THR A 490 -18.58 -14.61 15.95
C THR A 490 -18.52 -13.77 14.68
N CYS A 491 -17.75 -12.69 14.69
CA CYS A 491 -17.61 -11.77 13.56
C CYS A 491 -16.21 -11.81 12.95
N GLN A 492 -16.15 -11.82 11.63
CA GLN A 492 -14.93 -11.68 10.83
C GLN A 492 -14.98 -10.35 10.07
N LEU A 493 -13.90 -9.56 10.11
CA LEU A 493 -13.74 -8.39 9.25
C LEU A 493 -13.29 -8.83 7.86
N LEU A 494 -13.95 -8.34 6.81
CA LEU A 494 -13.72 -8.78 5.44
C LEU A 494 -12.71 -7.89 4.74
N SER A 495 -12.01 -8.50 3.79
CA SER A 495 -11.15 -7.77 2.86
C SER A 495 -11.90 -7.54 1.56
N ARG A 496 -11.78 -6.34 1.01
CA ARG A 496 -12.19 -6.05 -0.36
C ARG A 496 -11.10 -6.59 -1.28
N THR A 497 -11.41 -7.60 -2.07
CA THR A 497 -10.42 -8.28 -2.92
C THR A 497 -10.10 -7.45 -4.16
N HIS A 498 -11.15 -6.99 -4.85
CA HIS A 498 -11.08 -6.13 -6.03
C HIS A 498 -12.45 -5.48 -6.27
N GLY A 499 -12.50 -4.30 -6.90
CA GLY A 499 -13.77 -3.66 -7.27
C GLY A 499 -14.79 -3.55 -6.11
N ALA A 500 -16.02 -4.02 -6.36
CA ALA A 500 -17.08 -4.07 -5.36
C ALA A 500 -17.11 -5.37 -4.52
N VAL A 501 -16.12 -6.24 -4.69
CA VAL A 501 -16.12 -7.61 -4.18
C VAL A 501 -15.48 -7.72 -2.79
N TRP A 502 -16.17 -8.41 -1.89
CA TRP A 502 -15.73 -8.69 -0.53
C TRP A 502 -15.61 -10.19 -0.31
N ALA A 503 -14.54 -10.63 0.38
CA ALA A 503 -14.29 -12.04 0.61
C ALA A 503 -14.00 -12.37 2.07
N ALA A 504 -14.41 -13.58 2.47
CA ALA A 504 -14.11 -14.23 3.72
C ALA A 504 -13.53 -15.62 3.47
N VAL A 505 -12.29 -15.84 3.92
CA VAL A 505 -11.67 -17.16 3.98
C VAL A 505 -12.11 -17.83 5.28
N SER A 506 -12.60 -19.07 5.18
CA SER A 506 -13.18 -19.84 6.28
C SER A 506 -14.30 -19.07 7.02
N PRO A 507 -15.38 -18.70 6.31
CA PRO A 507 -16.49 -17.95 6.90
C PRO A 507 -17.10 -18.70 8.10
N PRO A 508 -17.70 -17.98 9.07
CA PRO A 508 -18.33 -18.60 10.22
C PRO A 508 -19.39 -19.65 9.83
N SER A 509 -19.56 -20.68 10.66
CA SER A 509 -20.55 -21.74 10.45
C SER A 509 -21.89 -21.35 11.07
N GLY A 510 -22.90 -21.08 10.25
CA GLY A 510 -24.26 -20.73 10.69
C GLY A 510 -24.91 -19.70 9.77
N PRO A 511 -26.13 -19.22 10.07
CA PRO A 511 -26.72 -18.08 9.36
C PRO A 511 -25.90 -16.82 9.61
N LEU A 512 -25.67 -16.04 8.57
CA LEU A 512 -24.71 -14.94 8.53
C LEU A 512 -25.40 -13.58 8.40
N SER A 513 -24.90 -12.58 9.10
CA SER A 513 -25.30 -11.17 8.98
C SER A 513 -24.11 -10.34 8.49
N ILE A 514 -24.33 -9.53 7.45
CA ILE A 514 -23.28 -8.68 6.86
C ILE A 514 -23.44 -7.25 7.37
N ARG A 515 -22.59 -6.83 8.31
CA ARG A 515 -22.59 -5.46 8.81
C ARG A 515 -21.74 -4.56 7.94
N MET A 516 -22.19 -3.34 7.67
CA MET A 516 -21.49 -2.38 6.81
C MET A 516 -21.18 -1.07 7.56
N LEU A 517 -19.94 -0.60 7.46
CA LEU A 517 -19.52 0.69 8.01
C LEU A 517 -19.41 1.74 6.91
N PHE A 518 -20.16 2.83 7.05
CA PHE A 518 -20.15 3.94 6.09
C PHE A 518 -19.14 5.03 6.51
N SER A 519 -18.61 5.77 5.52
CA SER A 519 -17.49 6.71 5.67
C SER A 519 -17.64 7.82 6.73
N ASN A 520 -18.86 8.10 7.21
CA ASN A 520 -19.11 9.07 8.30
C ASN A 520 -19.81 8.45 9.53
N GLY A 521 -19.72 7.13 9.70
CA GLY A 521 -20.40 6.39 10.78
C GLY A 521 -19.86 6.62 12.20
N ALA A 522 -18.93 7.54 12.43
CA ALA A 522 -18.44 7.81 13.78
C ALA A 522 -19.38 8.77 14.53
N LEU A 523 -19.97 8.31 15.64
CA LEU A 523 -20.65 9.19 16.57
C LEU A 523 -19.63 10.12 17.25
N ARG A 524 -20.08 11.31 17.69
CA ARG A 524 -19.27 12.26 18.49
C ARG A 524 -18.71 11.65 19.79
N SER A 525 -19.20 10.47 20.20
CA SER A 525 -18.76 9.67 21.35
C SER A 525 -17.61 8.70 21.06
N GLY A 526 -17.16 8.56 19.81
CA GLY A 526 -16.10 7.60 19.43
C GLY A 526 -16.59 6.18 19.13
N GLU A 527 -17.89 5.92 19.19
CA GLU A 527 -18.48 4.64 18.76
C GLU A 527 -18.73 4.64 17.23
N GLN A 528 -18.35 3.55 16.57
CA GLN A 528 -18.60 3.32 15.13
C GLN A 528 -20.01 2.74 14.94
N ASN A 529 -20.88 3.45 14.21
CA ASN A 529 -22.22 3.00 13.89
C ASN A 529 -22.20 2.09 12.64
N TRP A 530 -22.33 0.78 12.87
CA TRP A 530 -22.44 -0.22 11.81
C TRP A 530 -23.91 -0.36 11.38
N LEU A 531 -24.17 -0.30 10.07
CA LEU A 531 -25.47 -0.69 9.52
C LEU A 531 -25.58 -2.22 9.61
N VAL A 532 -26.56 -2.70 10.36
CA VAL A 532 -26.85 -4.13 10.50
C VAL A 532 -28.10 -4.48 9.68
N PRO A 533 -28.00 -5.37 8.68
CA PRO A 533 -29.15 -5.88 7.93
C PRO A 533 -30.19 -6.53 8.82
N THR A 534 -31.46 -6.41 8.44
CA THR A 534 -32.59 -7.08 9.12
C THR A 534 -32.74 -8.52 8.67
N SER A 535 -32.23 -8.86 7.48
CA SER A 535 -32.22 -10.21 6.91
C SER A 535 -30.83 -10.83 6.96
N THR A 536 -30.77 -12.16 7.06
CA THR A 536 -29.53 -12.95 7.14
C THR A 536 -29.33 -13.80 5.89
N ILE A 537 -28.06 -14.07 5.56
CA ILE A 537 -27.69 -15.09 4.58
C ILE A 537 -27.85 -16.46 5.27
N PRO A 538 -28.53 -17.43 4.63
CA PRO A 538 -28.73 -18.74 5.23
C PRO A 538 -27.40 -19.49 5.39
N GLN A 539 -27.37 -20.44 6.33
CA GLN A 539 -26.17 -21.24 6.59
C GLN A 539 -25.67 -22.00 5.35
N ASN A 540 -26.57 -22.46 4.48
CA ASN A 540 -26.28 -23.18 3.25
C ASN A 540 -26.30 -22.26 2.02
N TRP A 541 -25.59 -21.14 2.10
CA TRP A 541 -25.51 -20.19 1.00
C TRP A 541 -24.92 -20.84 -0.27
N MET A 542 -25.31 -20.32 -1.43
CA MET A 542 -24.96 -20.89 -2.73
C MET A 542 -24.20 -19.88 -3.59
N ALA A 543 -23.17 -20.35 -4.28
CA ALA A 543 -22.47 -19.57 -5.29
C ALA A 543 -23.46 -19.08 -6.36
N GLY A 544 -23.32 -17.82 -6.79
CA GLY A 544 -24.21 -17.20 -7.75
C GLY A 544 -25.58 -16.75 -7.19
N ALA A 545 -25.92 -17.05 -5.93
CA ALA A 545 -27.20 -16.62 -5.35
C ALA A 545 -27.19 -15.14 -4.92
N THR A 546 -28.39 -14.55 -4.83
CA THR A 546 -28.59 -13.19 -4.31
C THR A 546 -29.40 -13.22 -3.01
N TYR A 547 -28.97 -12.45 -2.02
CA TYR A 547 -29.65 -12.32 -0.73
C TYR A 547 -29.97 -10.86 -0.45
N GLU A 548 -31.22 -10.55 -0.11
CA GLU A 548 -31.60 -9.18 0.27
C GLU A 548 -31.22 -8.89 1.72
N SER A 549 -30.76 -7.67 1.98
CA SER A 549 -30.45 -7.19 3.33
C SER A 549 -31.68 -6.81 4.15
N GLY A 550 -32.81 -6.56 3.50
CA GLY A 550 -33.99 -5.92 4.11
C GLY A 550 -33.75 -4.47 4.56
N VAL A 551 -32.68 -3.83 4.09
CA VAL A 551 -32.34 -2.45 4.41
C VAL A 551 -32.40 -1.57 3.17
N GLN A 552 -33.09 -0.43 3.35
CA GLN A 552 -33.02 0.73 2.46
C GLN A 552 -32.41 1.86 3.28
N VAL A 553 -31.29 2.42 2.82
CA VAL A 553 -30.66 3.55 3.51
C VAL A 553 -31.55 4.77 3.28
N GLN A 554 -32.32 5.15 4.32
CA GLN A 554 -33.21 6.31 4.23
C GLN A 554 -32.40 7.59 4.02
N LEU A 555 -32.86 8.41 3.08
CA LEU A 555 -32.34 9.76 2.84
C LEU A 555 -32.76 10.63 4.04
N GLN A 556 -31.81 10.98 4.91
CA GLN A 556 -31.97 12.14 5.79
C GLN A 556 -31.60 13.42 5.06
#